data_AF-A0A2D4HL44-F1
#
_entry.id   AF-A0A2D4HL44-F1
#
_cell.length_a   1.000
_cell.length_b   1.000
_cell.length_c   1.000
_cell.angle_alpha   90.00
_cell.angle_beta   90.00
_cell.angle_gamma   90.00
#
_symmetry.space_group_name_H-M   'P 1'
#
loop_
_entity.id
_entity.type
_entity.pdbx_description
1 polymer ?
#
loop_
_entity_poly.entity_id
_entity_poly.type
_entity_poly.pdbx_seq_one_letter_code
_entity_poly.pdbx_strand_id
1 'polypeptide(L)'
;MTTYSECPTVFVDAETLMSCGLLETLKFSVLELQEHLDTYNAKREAAEQWLKDCKRTFGTDDGIHGASTDAQELELCRRLYKLHFQLLLLFQAYCKLISQVNVVKKEAEVINMSEELAQLEACLKEAAAYSSIEDTDIPEASQSSTETAIHSLIETLRNKEFFSAIAQVKAFRCIWPNDIFGDSEEDPIQTLLRIFFRHQTLGQTGSFAMVGSKQDTSEASSKLMELNLEIRGSLHVVQSYQLLAKHTAMSNLSTGF
;
A
#
# COMPACT_ATOMS: atom_id res chain seq x y z
N MET A 1 12.53 4.99 13.14
CA MET A 1 11.92 3.76 12.58
C MET A 1 10.89 4.21 11.57
N THR A 2 11.08 3.92 10.29
CA THR A 2 10.05 4.14 9.27
C THR A 2 8.99 3.07 9.46
N THR A 3 7.92 3.40 10.18
CA THR A 3 6.73 2.55 10.26
C THR A 3 6.03 2.63 8.91
N TYR A 4 6.26 1.64 8.04
CA TYR A 4 5.44 1.46 6.86
C TYR A 4 4.02 1.14 7.32
N SER A 5 3.02 1.83 6.77
CA SER A 5 1.63 1.43 6.98
C SER A 5 1.38 0.21 6.10
N GLU A 6 1.15 -0.95 6.70
CA GLU A 6 0.74 -2.14 5.96
C GLU A 6 -0.66 -1.91 5.37
N CYS A 7 -0.84 -2.32 4.11
CA CYS A 7 -2.16 -2.30 3.49
C CYS A 7 -3.02 -3.39 4.15
N PRO A 8 -4.31 -3.13 4.44
CA PRO A 8 -5.15 -4.14 5.02
C PRO A 8 -5.43 -5.26 4.02
N THR A 9 -5.41 -6.50 4.50
CA THR A 9 -5.93 -7.66 3.78
C THR A 9 -7.42 -7.79 4.04
N VAL A 10 -8.20 -7.87 2.96
CA VAL A 10 -9.66 -8.05 3.00
C VAL A 10 -10.01 -9.48 2.62
N PHE A 11 -10.77 -10.14 3.48
CA PHE A 11 -11.33 -11.47 3.27
C PHE A 11 -12.85 -11.33 3.13
N VAL A 12 -13.39 -11.86 2.05
CA VAL A 12 -14.84 -11.82 1.78
C VAL A 12 -15.18 -13.05 0.94
N ASP A 13 -16.31 -13.68 1.23
CA ASP A 13 -16.82 -14.73 0.35
C ASP A 13 -17.41 -14.14 -0.93
N ALA A 14 -17.41 -14.93 -2.01
CA ALA A 14 -17.82 -14.46 -3.33
C ALA A 14 -19.29 -14.01 -3.37
N GLU A 15 -20.16 -14.60 -2.55
CA GLU A 15 -21.58 -14.26 -2.54
C GLU A 15 -21.79 -12.90 -1.87
N THR A 16 -21.17 -12.66 -0.72
CA THR A 16 -21.16 -11.37 -0.01
C THR A 16 -20.57 -10.25 -0.85
N LEU A 17 -19.47 -10.54 -1.56
CA LEU A 17 -18.84 -9.57 -2.47
C LEU A 17 -19.81 -9.09 -3.58
N MET A 18 -20.70 -9.97 -4.02
CA MET A 18 -21.71 -9.67 -5.04
C MET A 18 -22.99 -9.05 -4.44
N SER A 19 -23.52 -9.60 -3.35
CA SER A 19 -24.79 -9.18 -2.74
C SER A 19 -24.72 -7.76 -2.16
N CYS A 20 -23.58 -7.38 -1.56
CA CYS A 20 -23.34 -6.03 -1.04
C CYS A 20 -22.98 -5.02 -2.13
N GLY A 21 -22.93 -5.41 -3.41
CA GLY A 21 -22.49 -4.54 -4.52
C GLY A 21 -21.02 -4.08 -4.39
N LEU A 22 -20.25 -4.78 -3.56
CA LEU A 22 -18.89 -4.39 -3.21
C LEU A 22 -17.95 -4.58 -4.40
N LEU A 23 -18.14 -5.62 -5.22
CA LEU A 23 -17.30 -5.85 -6.40
C LEU A 23 -17.23 -4.63 -7.32
N GLU A 24 -18.39 -4.09 -7.72
CA GLU A 24 -18.41 -2.95 -8.64
C GLU A 24 -17.82 -1.71 -7.97
N THR A 25 -18.14 -1.48 -6.70
CA THR A 25 -17.60 -0.34 -5.93
C THR A 25 -16.07 -0.40 -5.85
N LEU A 26 -15.51 -1.54 -5.44
CA LEU A 26 -14.06 -1.71 -5.30
C LEU A 26 -13.35 -1.70 -6.65
N LYS A 27 -13.94 -2.30 -7.69
CA LYS A 27 -13.36 -2.35 -9.03
C LYS A 27 -13.03 -0.95 -9.55
N PHE A 28 -13.97 -0.01 -9.48
CA PHE A 28 -13.71 1.36 -9.92
C PHE A 28 -12.70 2.08 -9.03
N SER A 29 -12.76 1.89 -7.71
CA SER A 29 -11.81 2.53 -6.79
C SER A 29 -10.39 1.96 -6.89
N VAL A 30 -10.22 0.68 -7.21
CA VAL A 30 -8.92 0.07 -7.50
C VAL A 30 -8.35 0.60 -8.82
N LEU A 31 -9.18 0.77 -9.85
CA LEU A 31 -8.74 1.36 -11.13
C LEU A 31 -8.31 2.83 -10.95
N GLU A 32 -9.08 3.62 -10.20
CA GLU A 32 -8.73 5.02 -9.85
C GLU A 32 -7.39 5.08 -9.10
N LEU A 33 -7.19 4.19 -8.12
CA LEU A 33 -5.94 4.10 -7.37
C LEU A 33 -4.75 3.72 -8.28
N GLN A 34 -4.95 2.76 -9.17
CA GLN A 34 -3.95 2.32 -10.14
C GLN A 34 -3.56 3.46 -11.08
N GLU A 35 -4.52 4.20 -11.64
CA GLU A 35 -4.25 5.34 -12.52
C GLU A 35 -3.45 6.44 -11.80
N HIS A 36 -3.78 6.72 -10.54
CA HIS A 36 -3.01 7.66 -9.72
C HIS A 36 -1.59 7.18 -9.43
N LEU A 37 -1.40 5.87 -9.22
CA LEU A 37 -0.09 5.27 -8.97
C LEU A 37 0.79 5.32 -10.22
N ASP A 38 0.22 4.99 -11.37
CA ASP A 38 0.91 5.05 -12.67
C ASP A 38 1.35 6.49 -12.98
N THR A 39 0.43 7.45 -12.78
CA THR A 39 0.74 8.88 -12.96
C THR A 39 1.80 9.37 -11.97
N TYR A 40 1.78 8.89 -10.72
CA TYR A 40 2.79 9.22 -9.72
C TYR A 40 4.16 8.70 -10.13
N ASN A 41 4.26 7.44 -10.56
CA ASN A 41 5.51 6.83 -11.01
C ASN A 41 6.09 7.56 -12.21
N ALA A 42 5.28 7.88 -13.23
CA ALA A 42 5.73 8.66 -14.39
C ALA A 42 6.26 10.06 -13.99
N LYS A 43 5.57 10.75 -13.08
CA LYS A 43 6.04 12.05 -12.56
C LYS A 43 7.32 11.92 -11.72
N ARG A 44 7.45 10.84 -10.93
CA ARG A 44 8.64 10.56 -10.12
C ARG A 44 9.85 10.38 -11.03
N GLU A 45 9.73 9.53 -12.03
CA GLU A 45 10.79 9.29 -13.03
C GLU A 45 11.18 10.59 -13.75
N ALA A 46 10.20 11.40 -14.17
CA ALA A 46 10.45 12.68 -14.82
C ALA A 46 11.13 13.72 -13.89
N ALA A 47 10.85 13.70 -12.59
CA ALA A 47 11.50 14.56 -11.61
C ALA A 47 12.92 14.07 -11.29
N GLU A 48 13.12 12.76 -11.14
CA GLU A 48 14.44 12.16 -10.93
C GLU A 48 15.37 12.40 -12.12
N GLN A 49 14.86 12.25 -13.35
CA GLN A 49 15.63 12.52 -14.56
C GLN A 49 16.05 13.99 -14.62
N TRP A 50 15.13 14.93 -14.35
CA TRP A 50 15.45 16.36 -14.29
C TRP A 50 16.52 16.66 -13.25
N LEU A 51 16.43 16.07 -12.05
CA LEU A 51 17.42 16.22 -11.00
C LEU A 51 18.80 15.69 -11.41
N LYS A 52 18.86 14.55 -12.12
CA LYS A 52 20.11 14.00 -12.67
C LYS A 52 20.73 14.95 -13.71
N ASP A 53 19.92 15.55 -14.57
CA ASP A 53 20.37 16.48 -15.59
C ASP A 53 20.85 17.81 -14.99
N CYS A 54 20.13 18.33 -13.99
CA CYS A 54 20.58 19.43 -13.13
C CYS A 54 21.97 19.15 -12.54
N LYS A 55 22.17 18.01 -11.87
CA LYS A 55 23.47 17.65 -11.26
C LYS A 55 24.62 17.61 -12.27
N ARG A 56 24.37 17.10 -13.48
CA ARG A 56 25.37 17.06 -14.56
C ARG A 56 25.75 18.47 -15.03
N THR A 57 24.77 19.36 -15.09
CA THR A 57 24.95 20.74 -15.56
C THR A 57 25.64 21.61 -14.50
N PHE A 58 25.27 21.46 -13.22
CA PHE A 58 25.84 22.21 -12.10
C PHE A 58 27.26 21.79 -11.73
N GLY A 59 27.64 20.52 -11.95
CA GLY A 59 28.96 20.01 -11.59
C GLY A 59 30.10 20.44 -12.50
N THR A 60 29.83 21.22 -13.55
CA THR A 60 30.81 21.49 -14.63
C THR A 60 31.05 22.98 -14.90
N ASP A 61 30.34 23.92 -14.25
CA ASP A 61 30.39 25.33 -14.67
C ASP A 61 31.12 26.27 -13.71
N ASP A 62 32.11 26.96 -14.28
CA ASP A 62 33.03 27.93 -13.70
C ASP A 62 32.36 29.32 -13.76
N GLY A 63 31.36 29.54 -12.90
CA GLY A 63 30.96 30.87 -12.41
C GLY A 63 30.20 31.87 -13.33
N ILE A 64 29.79 31.55 -14.56
CA ILE A 64 29.22 32.56 -15.49
C ILE A 64 27.69 32.43 -15.77
N HIS A 65 26.98 31.41 -15.28
CA HIS A 65 25.58 31.13 -15.72
C HIS A 65 24.44 31.23 -14.68
N GLY A 66 24.53 32.13 -13.69
CA GLY A 66 23.54 32.26 -12.60
C GLY A 66 22.06 32.36 -13.00
N ALA A 67 21.71 33.02 -14.11
CA ALA A 67 20.30 33.14 -14.54
C ALA A 67 19.70 31.84 -15.15
N SER A 68 20.55 30.93 -15.63
CA SER A 68 20.11 29.63 -16.17
C SER A 68 19.78 28.63 -15.04
N THR A 69 20.50 28.74 -13.93
CA THR A 69 20.32 27.95 -12.69
C THR A 69 18.97 28.21 -12.04
N ASP A 70 18.59 29.47 -11.85
CA ASP A 70 17.31 29.85 -11.21
C ASP A 70 16.08 29.31 -11.96
N ALA A 71 16.16 29.25 -13.29
CA ALA A 71 15.08 28.71 -14.13
C ALA A 71 14.97 27.18 -14.00
N GLN A 72 16.11 26.49 -13.92
CA GLN A 72 16.18 25.04 -13.75
C GLN A 72 15.75 24.59 -12.34
N GLU A 73 16.14 25.32 -11.31
CA GLU A 73 15.72 25.10 -9.92
C GLU A 73 14.22 25.32 -9.76
N LEU A 74 13.67 26.40 -10.33
CA LEU A 74 12.23 26.63 -10.29
C LEU A 74 11.45 25.53 -11.03
N GLU A 75 11.98 25.03 -12.15
CA GLU A 75 11.35 23.92 -12.86
C GLU A 75 11.39 22.61 -12.06
N LEU A 76 12.48 22.35 -11.33
CA LEU A 76 12.53 21.24 -10.38
C LEU A 76 11.47 21.41 -9.29
N CYS A 77 11.33 22.60 -8.70
CA CYS A 77 10.29 22.90 -7.72
C CYS A 77 8.87 22.67 -8.28
N ARG A 78 8.60 23.06 -9.54
CA ARG A 78 7.32 22.77 -10.21
C ARG A 78 7.06 21.27 -10.36
N ARG A 79 8.08 20.50 -10.74
CA ARG A 79 7.98 19.05 -10.90
C ARG A 79 7.73 18.35 -9.57
N LEU A 80 8.45 18.75 -8.51
CA LEU A 80 8.25 18.24 -7.16
C LEU A 80 6.86 18.59 -6.62
N TYR A 81 6.36 19.80 -6.87
CA TYR A 81 4.98 20.17 -6.54
C TYR A 81 3.96 19.25 -7.23
N LYS A 82 4.10 19.04 -8.54
CA LYS A 82 3.19 18.16 -9.31
C LYS A 82 3.24 16.71 -8.84
N LEU A 83 4.42 16.25 -8.40
CA LEU A 83 4.62 14.93 -7.82
C LEU A 83 3.92 14.81 -6.46
N HIS A 84 4.12 15.78 -5.56
CA HIS A 84 3.46 15.84 -4.26
C HIS A 84 1.93 15.94 -4.40
N PHE A 85 1.43 16.73 -5.34
CA PHE A 85 0.01 16.79 -5.66
C PHE A 85 -0.53 15.43 -6.12
N GLN A 86 0.23 14.69 -6.94
CA GLN A 86 -0.18 13.35 -7.35
C GLN A 86 -0.18 12.36 -6.20
N LEU A 87 0.78 12.45 -5.28
CA LEU A 87 0.82 11.64 -4.07
C LEU A 87 -0.41 11.89 -3.18
N LEU A 88 -0.82 13.17 -3.04
CA LEU A 88 -2.05 13.52 -2.33
C LEU A 88 -3.28 12.85 -2.96
N LEU A 89 -3.43 12.93 -4.30
CA LEU A 89 -4.55 12.28 -5.00
C LEU A 89 -4.54 10.76 -4.82
N LEU A 90 -3.37 10.13 -4.97
CA LEU A 90 -3.17 8.71 -4.72
C LEU A 90 -3.60 8.32 -3.30
N PHE A 91 -3.17 9.09 -2.31
CA PHE A 91 -3.52 8.83 -0.92
C PHE A 91 -5.01 9.05 -0.64
N GLN A 92 -5.64 10.06 -1.24
CA GLN A 92 -7.08 10.28 -1.13
C GLN A 92 -7.90 9.14 -1.76
N ALA A 93 -7.49 8.65 -2.93
CA ALA A 93 -8.12 7.47 -3.53
C ALA A 93 -7.96 6.23 -2.65
N TYR A 94 -6.79 6.03 -2.03
CA TYR A 94 -6.57 4.97 -1.05
C TYR A 94 -7.52 5.11 0.16
N CYS A 95 -7.60 6.29 0.78
CA CYS A 95 -8.51 6.55 1.89
C CYS A 95 -9.98 6.28 1.53
N LYS A 96 -10.38 6.65 0.30
CA LYS A 96 -11.72 6.40 -0.22
C LYS A 96 -12.00 4.91 -0.35
N LEU A 97 -11.06 4.14 -0.91
CA LEU A 97 -11.16 2.68 -1.04
C LEU A 97 -11.30 2.01 0.34
N ILE A 98 -10.44 2.37 1.31
CA ILE A 98 -10.51 1.82 2.67
C ILE A 98 -11.81 2.20 3.37
N SER A 99 -12.32 3.41 3.14
CA SER A 99 -13.60 3.85 3.70
C SER A 99 -14.76 3.02 3.15
N GLN A 100 -14.78 2.71 1.85
CA GLN A 100 -15.80 1.86 1.24
C GLN A 100 -15.78 0.43 1.82
N VAL A 101 -14.60 -0.17 1.98
CA VAL A 101 -14.44 -1.48 2.62
C VAL A 101 -14.96 -1.45 4.07
N ASN A 102 -14.69 -0.38 4.81
CA ASN A 102 -15.16 -0.22 6.19
C ASN A 102 -16.68 -0.03 6.32
N VAL A 103 -17.38 0.41 5.27
CA VAL A 103 -18.85 0.49 5.27
C VAL A 103 -19.46 -0.91 5.31
N VAL A 104 -18.92 -1.85 4.53
CA VAL A 104 -19.40 -3.25 4.48
C VAL A 104 -19.30 -3.94 5.83
N LYS A 105 -18.24 -3.65 6.59
CA LYS A 105 -18.07 -4.14 7.97
C LYS A 105 -19.29 -3.84 8.88
N LYS A 106 -20.09 -2.83 8.56
CA LYS A 106 -21.24 -2.37 9.36
C LYS A 106 -22.59 -2.82 8.80
N GLU A 107 -22.62 -3.56 7.70
CA GLU A 107 -23.87 -4.07 7.15
C GLU A 107 -24.42 -5.19 8.02
N ALA A 108 -25.74 -5.16 8.31
CA ALA A 108 -26.37 -6.06 9.27
C ALA A 108 -26.38 -7.53 8.82
N GLU A 109 -26.25 -7.78 7.52
CA GLU A 109 -26.22 -9.12 6.91
C GLU A 109 -24.80 -9.72 6.91
N VAL A 110 -23.80 -8.97 7.39
CA VAL A 110 -22.39 -9.35 7.35
C VAL A 110 -21.90 -9.84 8.72
N ILE A 111 -21.41 -11.08 8.74
CA ILE A 111 -20.67 -11.70 9.84
C ILE A 111 -19.22 -11.20 9.77
N ASN A 112 -18.90 -10.22 10.62
CA ASN A 112 -17.58 -9.63 10.70
C ASN A 112 -16.65 -10.45 11.61
N MET A 113 -15.61 -11.04 11.00
CA MET A 113 -14.57 -11.86 11.64
C MET A 113 -13.22 -11.15 11.76
N SER A 114 -13.20 -9.81 11.61
CA SER A 114 -11.95 -9.03 11.57
C SER A 114 -11.14 -9.13 12.85
N GLU A 115 -11.80 -9.22 14.01
CA GLU A 115 -11.11 -9.26 15.30
C GLU A 115 -10.45 -10.62 15.54
N GLU A 116 -11.18 -11.69 15.26
CA GLU A 116 -10.70 -13.07 15.37
C GLU A 116 -9.48 -13.30 14.46
N LEU A 117 -9.56 -12.87 13.20
CA LEU A 117 -8.43 -12.99 12.28
C LEU A 117 -7.26 -12.10 12.66
N ALA A 118 -7.49 -10.88 13.17
CA ALA A 118 -6.43 -10.00 13.60
C ALA A 118 -5.70 -10.53 14.85
N GLN A 119 -6.43 -11.16 15.77
CA GLN A 119 -5.82 -11.86 16.91
C GLN A 119 -4.99 -13.06 16.45
N LEU A 120 -5.53 -13.86 15.52
CA LEU A 120 -4.81 -15.00 14.94
C LEU A 120 -3.53 -14.55 14.22
N GLU A 121 -3.59 -13.49 13.41
CA GLU A 121 -2.43 -12.92 12.73
C GLU A 121 -1.37 -12.48 13.74
N ALA A 122 -1.76 -11.79 14.83
CA ALA A 122 -0.83 -11.34 15.85
C ALA A 122 -0.12 -12.52 16.52
N CYS A 123 -0.84 -13.58 16.89
CA CYS A 123 -0.26 -14.78 17.48
C CYS A 123 0.69 -15.51 16.52
N LEU A 124 0.34 -15.58 15.23
CA LEU A 124 1.20 -16.19 14.20
C LEU A 124 2.47 -15.36 13.97
N LYS A 125 2.36 -14.03 13.90
CA LYS A 125 3.51 -13.12 13.76
C LYS A 125 4.44 -13.23 14.97
N GLU A 126 3.89 -13.33 16.18
CA GLU A 126 4.65 -13.55 17.40
C GLU A 126 5.39 -14.90 17.34
N ALA A 127 4.70 -16.00 17.03
CA ALA A 127 5.31 -17.33 16.91
C ALA A 127 6.42 -17.39 15.84
N ALA A 128 6.23 -16.70 14.71
CA ALA A 128 7.23 -16.62 13.64
C ALA A 128 8.50 -15.89 14.09
N ALA A 129 8.37 -14.83 14.89
CA ALA A 129 9.49 -14.01 15.35
C ALA A 129 10.46 -14.76 16.29
N TYR A 130 9.95 -15.75 17.04
CA TYR A 130 10.75 -16.57 17.96
C TYR A 130 11.34 -17.83 17.32
N SER A 131 11.03 -18.11 16.04
CA SER A 131 11.44 -19.34 15.38
C SER A 131 12.83 -19.26 14.73
N SER A 132 13.76 -20.08 15.21
CA SER A 132 14.79 -20.67 14.35
C SER A 132 14.18 -21.93 13.74
N ILE A 133 13.99 -21.94 12.42
CA ILE A 133 13.26 -22.98 11.69
C ILE A 133 13.97 -24.32 11.89
N GLU A 134 13.41 -25.19 12.74
CA GLU A 134 13.73 -26.62 12.76
C GLU A 134 12.62 -27.38 12.03
N ASP A 135 13.02 -28.41 11.27
CA ASP A 135 12.12 -29.34 10.58
C ASP A 135 11.19 -29.98 11.60
N THR A 136 9.93 -29.56 11.60
CA THR A 136 8.90 -30.17 12.45
C THR A 136 8.41 -31.42 11.73
N ASP A 137 8.54 -32.58 12.37
CA ASP A 137 8.00 -33.84 11.85
C ASP A 137 6.47 -33.76 11.76
N ILE A 138 5.94 -33.77 10.53
CA ILE A 138 4.50 -33.71 10.28
C ILE A 138 3.98 -35.13 10.13
N PRO A 139 2.92 -35.51 10.85
CA PRO A 139 2.35 -36.86 10.78
C PRO A 139 2.05 -37.27 9.33
N GLU A 140 2.50 -38.46 8.92
CA GLU A 140 2.25 -39.00 7.56
C GLU A 140 0.76 -39.08 7.23
N ALA A 141 -0.10 -39.30 8.23
CA ALA A 141 -1.56 -39.31 8.07
C ALA A 141 -2.12 -37.98 7.54
N SER A 142 -1.52 -36.86 7.96
CA SER A 142 -1.91 -35.51 7.52
C SER A 142 -1.50 -35.21 6.07
N GLN A 143 -0.65 -36.04 5.47
CA GLN A 143 -0.14 -35.89 4.10
C GLN A 143 -0.93 -36.71 3.07
N SER A 144 -1.97 -37.43 3.50
CA SER A 144 -2.75 -38.35 2.65
C SER A 144 -3.62 -37.65 1.61
N SER A 145 -4.16 -36.47 1.93
CA SER A 145 -4.94 -35.64 1.02
C SER A 145 -4.89 -34.17 1.44
N THR A 146 -5.20 -33.26 0.51
CA THR A 146 -5.29 -31.83 0.81
C THR A 146 -6.36 -31.52 1.85
N GLU A 147 -7.49 -32.22 1.84
CA GLU A 147 -8.57 -32.07 2.83
C GLU A 147 -8.10 -32.49 4.24
N THR A 148 -7.39 -33.62 4.35
CA THR A 148 -6.83 -34.08 5.64
C THR A 148 -5.75 -33.12 6.17
N ALA A 149 -4.93 -32.57 5.27
CA ALA A 149 -3.93 -31.56 5.61
C ALA A 149 -4.58 -30.26 6.14
N ILE A 150 -5.66 -29.79 5.49
CA ILE A 150 -6.46 -28.65 5.98
C ILE A 150 -7.02 -28.95 7.37
N HIS A 151 -7.63 -30.11 7.58
CA HIS A 151 -8.20 -30.46 8.89
C HIS A 151 -7.14 -30.49 9.99
N SER A 152 -6.00 -31.13 9.73
CA SER A 152 -4.85 -31.16 10.64
C SER A 152 -4.39 -29.75 11.00
N LEU A 153 -4.28 -28.87 10.01
CA LEU A 153 -3.82 -27.49 10.19
C LEU A 153 -4.83 -26.66 11.01
N ILE A 154 -6.13 -26.80 10.73
CA ILE A 154 -7.19 -26.12 11.49
C ILE A 154 -7.21 -26.61 12.94
N GLU A 155 -6.99 -27.90 13.19
CA GLU A 155 -6.88 -28.45 14.53
C GLU A 155 -5.67 -27.88 15.28
N THR A 156 -4.49 -27.85 14.64
CA THR A 156 -3.27 -27.22 15.18
C THR A 156 -3.49 -25.74 15.52
N LEU A 157 -4.16 -24.97 14.64
CA LEU A 157 -4.53 -23.58 14.93
C LEU A 157 -5.49 -23.45 16.12
N ARG A 158 -6.49 -24.33 16.23
CA ARG A 158 -7.44 -24.36 17.36
C ARG A 158 -6.76 -24.70 18.69
N ASN A 159 -5.74 -25.57 18.65
CA ASN A 159 -4.92 -25.93 19.80
C ASN A 159 -3.89 -24.84 20.17
N LYS A 160 -3.84 -23.73 19.43
CA LYS A 160 -2.89 -22.61 19.61
C LYS A 160 -1.44 -23.02 19.39
N GLU A 161 -1.20 -24.08 18.62
CA GLU A 161 0.13 -24.57 18.24
C GLU A 161 0.65 -23.81 17.01
N PHE A 162 0.79 -22.48 17.14
CA PHE A 162 1.06 -21.58 16.02
C PHE A 162 2.37 -21.87 15.27
N PHE A 163 3.42 -22.24 16.01
CA PHE A 163 4.69 -22.66 15.42
C PHE A 163 4.50 -23.88 14.51
N SER A 164 3.82 -24.92 15.02
CA SER A 164 3.53 -26.15 14.28
C SER A 164 2.67 -25.86 13.04
N ALA A 165 1.69 -24.95 13.13
CA ALA A 165 0.87 -24.57 11.98
C ALA A 165 1.70 -23.90 10.86
N ILE A 166 2.65 -23.03 11.23
CA ILE A 166 3.57 -22.39 10.27
C ILE A 166 4.48 -23.44 9.62
N ALA A 167 5.02 -24.38 10.40
CA ALA A 167 5.85 -25.47 9.88
C ALA A 167 5.05 -26.40 8.94
N GLN A 168 3.82 -26.75 9.33
CA GLN A 168 2.89 -27.54 8.52
C GLN A 168 2.65 -26.92 7.15
N VAL A 169 2.35 -25.62 7.08
CA VAL A 169 2.17 -24.92 5.78
C VAL A 169 3.42 -25.02 4.93
N LYS A 170 4.60 -24.75 5.50
CA LYS A 170 5.87 -24.82 4.75
C LYS A 170 6.12 -26.21 4.16
N ALA A 171 5.84 -27.26 4.92
CA ALA A 171 6.00 -28.62 4.42
C ALA A 171 4.91 -29.05 3.43
N PHE A 172 3.65 -28.65 3.64
CA PHE A 172 2.57 -28.94 2.71
C PHE A 172 2.80 -28.28 1.34
N ARG A 173 3.50 -27.14 1.28
CA ARG A 173 3.97 -26.54 0.02
C ARG A 173 4.96 -27.43 -0.75
N CYS A 174 5.77 -28.22 -0.05
CA CYS A 174 6.68 -29.17 -0.68
C CYS A 174 5.94 -30.38 -1.27
N ILE A 175 4.82 -30.77 -0.67
CA ILE A 175 3.99 -31.91 -1.09
C ILE A 175 3.04 -31.51 -2.23
N TRP A 176 2.42 -30.33 -2.11
CA TRP A 176 1.46 -29.78 -3.08
C TRP A 176 1.87 -28.36 -3.50
N PRO A 177 2.87 -28.22 -4.40
CA PRO A 177 3.36 -26.92 -4.83
C PRO A 177 2.30 -26.16 -5.65
N ASN A 178 2.10 -24.87 -5.36
CA ASN A 178 1.12 -23.99 -6.01
C ASN A 178 -0.35 -24.41 -5.83
N ASP A 179 -0.65 -25.25 -4.84
CA ASP A 179 -2.02 -25.56 -4.42
C ASP A 179 -2.50 -24.53 -3.36
N ILE A 180 -3.55 -24.84 -2.60
CA ILE A 180 -4.13 -24.00 -1.54
C ILE A 180 -3.13 -23.52 -0.47
N PHE A 181 -1.96 -24.17 -0.36
CA PHE A 181 -0.90 -23.83 0.58
C PHE A 181 0.07 -22.76 0.04
N GLY A 182 -0.03 -22.39 -1.25
CA GLY A 182 0.80 -21.40 -1.90
C GLY A 182 2.18 -21.92 -2.35
N ASP A 183 3.05 -21.01 -2.76
CA ASP A 183 4.44 -21.28 -3.13
C ASP A 183 5.44 -20.85 -2.03
N SER A 184 6.75 -20.90 -2.33
CA SER A 184 7.79 -20.49 -1.37
C SER A 184 7.87 -18.98 -1.14
N GLU A 185 7.37 -18.16 -2.06
CA GLU A 185 7.43 -16.70 -2.01
C GLU A 185 6.24 -16.12 -1.23
N GLU A 186 5.12 -16.83 -1.15
CA GLU A 186 3.95 -16.42 -0.37
C GLU A 186 4.21 -16.47 1.15
N ASP A 187 3.72 -15.45 1.87
CA ASP A 187 3.78 -15.41 3.33
C ASP A 187 2.96 -16.56 3.95
N PRO A 188 3.57 -17.48 4.73
CA PRO A 188 2.85 -18.58 5.38
C PRO A 188 1.76 -18.09 6.34
N ILE A 189 1.91 -16.90 6.94
CA ILE A 189 0.89 -16.33 7.82
C ILE A 189 -0.36 -15.98 7.01
N GLN A 190 -0.21 -15.31 5.86
CA GLN A 190 -1.36 -15.01 4.98
C GLN A 190 -2.03 -16.28 4.46
N THR A 191 -1.26 -17.32 4.10
CA THR A 191 -1.83 -18.62 3.72
C THR A 191 -2.67 -19.22 4.86
N LEU A 192 -2.16 -19.23 6.10
CA LEU A 192 -2.88 -19.74 7.27
C LEU A 192 -4.20 -18.98 7.51
N LEU A 193 -4.17 -17.65 7.43
CA LEU A 193 -5.37 -16.82 7.58
C LEU A 193 -6.41 -17.13 6.49
N ARG A 194 -5.99 -17.29 5.23
CA ARG A 194 -6.88 -17.66 4.12
C ARG A 194 -7.53 -19.02 4.34
N ILE A 195 -6.75 -20.03 4.74
CA ILE A 195 -7.26 -21.38 5.00
C ILE A 195 -8.23 -21.36 6.19
N PHE A 196 -7.87 -20.67 7.28
CA PHE A 196 -8.72 -20.54 8.46
C PHE A 196 -10.04 -19.83 8.14
N PHE A 197 -9.98 -18.68 7.46
CA PHE A 197 -11.17 -17.94 7.05
C PHE A 197 -12.07 -18.80 6.17
N ARG A 198 -11.51 -19.39 5.11
CA ARG A 198 -12.27 -20.23 4.18
C ARG A 198 -12.94 -21.40 4.89
N HIS A 199 -12.23 -22.08 5.79
CA HIS A 199 -12.79 -23.20 6.55
C HIS A 199 -13.93 -22.75 7.48
N GLN A 200 -13.77 -21.61 8.14
CA GLN A 200 -14.76 -21.11 9.10
C GLN A 200 -16.04 -20.62 8.43
N THR A 201 -15.97 -20.21 7.16
CA THR A 201 -17.10 -19.68 6.38
C THR A 201 -17.73 -20.72 5.45
N LEU A 202 -17.27 -21.98 5.50
CA LEU A 202 -17.87 -23.07 4.73
C LEU A 202 -19.37 -23.21 5.03
N GLY A 203 -20.19 -23.07 3.98
CA GLY A 203 -21.65 -23.18 4.08
C GLY A 203 -22.34 -21.97 4.73
N GLN A 204 -21.60 -20.87 4.95
CA GLN A 204 -22.14 -19.61 5.45
C GLN A 204 -21.96 -18.51 4.40
N THR A 205 -23.00 -17.69 4.24
CA THR A 205 -22.98 -16.48 3.41
C THR A 205 -22.92 -15.25 4.32
N GLY A 206 -22.38 -14.14 3.82
CA GLY A 206 -22.28 -12.91 4.61
C GLY A 206 -20.95 -12.76 5.36
N SER A 207 -19.90 -13.53 5.07
CA SER A 207 -18.68 -13.49 5.88
C SER A 207 -17.66 -12.47 5.38
N PHE A 208 -17.12 -11.67 6.30
CA PHE A 208 -16.16 -10.60 6.00
C PHE A 208 -15.09 -10.47 7.10
N ALA A 209 -13.85 -10.20 6.73
CA ALA A 209 -12.81 -9.77 7.67
C ALA A 209 -11.85 -8.77 7.02
N MET A 210 -11.34 -7.84 7.81
CA MET A 210 -10.29 -6.91 7.42
C MET A 210 -9.19 -6.91 8.47
N VAL A 211 -7.96 -7.22 8.05
CA VAL A 211 -6.77 -7.41 8.89
C VAL A 211 -5.66 -6.48 8.41
N GLY A 212 -4.74 -6.03 9.26
CA GLY A 212 -3.53 -5.32 8.80
C GLY A 212 -3.60 -3.80 8.71
N SER A 213 -4.74 -3.15 8.95
CA SER A 213 -4.77 -1.68 9.12
C SER A 213 -5.79 -1.21 10.14
N LYS A 214 -5.29 -0.66 11.25
CA LYS A 214 -6.08 0.01 12.31
C LYS A 214 -5.87 1.53 12.33
N GLN A 215 -5.02 2.07 11.45
CA GLN A 215 -4.66 3.48 11.49
C GLN A 215 -5.70 4.34 10.79
N ASP A 216 -6.12 5.40 11.47
CA ASP A 216 -6.87 6.48 10.87
C ASP A 216 -5.96 7.24 9.89
N THR A 217 -6.31 7.22 8.61
CA THR A 217 -5.57 7.88 7.55
C THR A 217 -5.90 9.38 7.44
N SER A 218 -6.84 9.89 8.25
CA SER A 218 -7.27 11.29 8.24
C SER A 218 -6.15 12.29 8.54
N GLU A 219 -5.30 11.99 9.52
CA GLU A 219 -4.17 12.85 9.91
C GLU A 219 -3.13 12.93 8.80
N ALA A 220 -2.76 11.79 8.21
CA ALA A 220 -1.83 11.74 7.10
C ALA A 220 -2.37 12.48 5.87
N SER A 221 -3.65 12.32 5.54
CA SER A 221 -4.29 13.05 4.45
C SER A 221 -4.30 14.56 4.69
N SER A 222 -4.55 14.99 5.93
CA SER A 222 -4.56 16.41 6.31
C SER A 222 -3.18 17.03 6.16
N LYS A 223 -2.13 16.36 6.65
CA LYS A 223 -0.73 16.80 6.50
C LYS A 223 -0.28 16.87 5.05
N LEU A 224 -0.65 15.89 4.22
CA LEU A 224 -0.33 15.91 2.78
C LEU A 224 -0.99 17.11 2.08
N MET A 225 -2.23 17.43 2.45
CA MET A 225 -2.97 18.57 1.92
C MET A 225 -2.34 19.90 2.36
N GLU A 226 -1.99 20.04 3.64
CA GLU A 226 -1.32 21.22 4.19
C GLU A 226 0.00 21.49 3.45
N LEU A 227 0.87 20.48 3.34
CA LEU A 227 2.12 20.58 2.57
C LEU A 227 1.87 20.94 1.10
N ASN A 228 0.77 20.45 0.49
CA ASN A 228 0.44 20.82 -0.88
C ASN A 228 0.11 22.32 -1.01
N LEU A 229 -0.63 22.87 -0.04
CA LEU A 229 -0.98 24.28 0.01
C LEU A 229 0.26 25.16 0.22
N GLU A 230 1.15 24.76 1.14
CA GLU A 230 2.40 25.46 1.42
C GLU A 230 3.31 25.51 0.19
N ILE A 231 3.60 24.36 -0.44
CA ILE A 231 4.45 24.30 -1.64
C ILE A 231 3.86 25.16 -2.75
N ARG A 232 2.53 25.11 -2.96
CA ARG A 232 1.85 25.95 -3.95
C ARG A 232 2.02 27.43 -3.66
N GLY A 233 1.90 27.83 -2.39
CA GLY A 233 2.09 29.20 -1.93
C GLY A 233 3.52 29.69 -2.19
N SER A 234 4.52 28.93 -1.77
CA SER A 234 5.94 29.25 -2.00
C SER A 234 6.26 29.37 -3.48
N LEU A 235 5.74 28.46 -4.31
CA LEU A 235 5.97 28.46 -5.75
C LEU A 235 5.37 29.71 -6.41
N HIS A 236 4.19 30.16 -5.97
CA HIS A 236 3.57 31.39 -6.46
C HIS A 236 4.40 32.63 -6.12
N VAL A 237 4.94 32.70 -4.89
CA VAL A 237 5.80 33.81 -4.44
C VAL A 237 7.09 33.88 -5.26
N VAL A 238 7.77 32.75 -5.49
CA VAL A 238 9.00 32.74 -6.29
C VAL A 238 8.73 33.15 -7.74
N GLN A 239 7.61 32.70 -8.31
CA GLN A 239 7.20 33.07 -9.68
C GLN A 239 6.91 34.57 -9.81
N SER A 240 6.24 35.19 -8.85
CA SER A 240 5.94 36.62 -8.88
C SER A 240 7.21 37.47 -8.78
N TYR A 241 8.20 37.09 -7.95
CA TYR A 241 9.50 37.75 -7.91
C TYR A 241 10.25 37.67 -9.24
N GLN A 242 10.26 36.51 -9.91
CA GLN A 242 10.90 36.38 -11.23
C GLN A 242 10.22 37.24 -12.30
N LEU A 243 8.90 37.37 -12.28
CA LEU A 243 8.17 38.23 -13.21
C LEU A 243 8.49 39.72 -12.97
N LEU A 244 8.53 40.16 -11.71
CA LEU A 244 8.91 41.52 -11.33
C LEU A 244 10.37 41.85 -11.70
N ALA A 245 11.29 40.91 -11.52
CA ALA A 245 12.69 41.05 -11.92
C ALA A 245 12.84 41.19 -13.44
N LYS A 246 12.11 40.37 -14.22
CA LYS A 246 12.08 40.46 -15.69
C LYS A 246 11.50 41.79 -16.17
N HIS A 247 10.41 42.26 -15.57
CA HIS A 247 9.80 43.54 -15.94
C HIS A 247 10.72 44.73 -15.64
N THR A 248 11.39 44.72 -14.49
CA THR A 248 12.38 45.75 -14.11
C THR A 248 13.62 45.73 -15.04
N ALA A 249 14.09 44.54 -15.42
CA ALA A 249 15.18 44.41 -16.39
C ALA A 249 14.79 44.96 -17.79
N MET A 250 13.58 44.66 -18.25
CA MET A 250 13.06 45.18 -19.53
C MET A 250 12.82 46.70 -19.52
N SER A 251 12.32 47.27 -18.41
CA SER A 251 12.13 48.72 -18.30
C SER A 251 13.45 49.47 -18.30
N ASN A 252 14.49 48.91 -17.69
CA ASN A 252 15.83 49.50 -17.66
C ASN A 252 16.54 49.44 -19.02
N LEU A 253 16.19 48.49 -19.89
CA LEU A 253 16.65 48.49 -21.30
C LEU A 253 15.88 49.50 -22.17
N SER A 254 14.63 49.83 -21.82
CA SER A 254 13.78 50.72 -22.60
C SER A 254 14.00 52.22 -22.32
N THR A 255 14.64 52.58 -21.20
CA THR A 255 14.91 53.99 -20.82
C THR A 255 16.32 54.46 -21.18
N GLY A 256 17.08 53.65 -21.93
CA GLY A 256 18.38 54.04 -22.49
C GLY A 256 18.25 54.71 -23.86
N PHE A 257 17.67 55.91 -23.92
CA PHE A 257 17.78 56.85 -25.03
C PHE A 257 17.91 58.28 -24.49
#